data_AF-A0A1J4J216-F1
#
_entry.id   AF-A0A1J4J216-F1
#
_cell.length_a   1.000
_cell.length_b   1.000
_cell.length_c   1.000
_cell.angle_alpha   90.00
_cell.angle_beta   90.00
_cell.angle_gamma   90.00
#
_symmetry.space_group_name_H-M   'P 1'
#
loop_
_entity.id
_entity.type
_entity.pdbx_description
1 polymer ?
#
loop_
_entity_poly.entity_id
_entity_poly.type
_entity_poly.pdbx_seq_one_letter_code
_entity_poly.pdbx_strand_id
1 'polypeptide(L)'
;MEDAEIPNSRDIRSILNFGDVPDIRLSFNEYNFSGADIEIQKPLNMTSTINTHFICQKIVILSPDVCISGFKFSCSIIIYMVDNISIKNCSFDDGDAGCGGTLVITRGNGIILENLILSNITIPAIFVETNSSVFIKDCRIFNVSDSMIYISNVSQAVIENCELYQTENNGIVATLDSIIEVNNTEIHHTASPAILVINSSLFCTNSNFHDIQQNGIYVNHCNEAKFMNNKFQNIKSSCISVSLKSNAFVYENTFEDIGGNAVFMVAESKATILKNIVKRSSYPAFAILQKCSAQISYNEISDMQKAGICIRGASRAVLDANKIENVNDCGISISDSFTCVLFHNFIKNCAVAGFEAYNQACAKMYGNEFEECGEYGIMVYTSANVSATKNKFKGISNAFVHLSTNGSGTFSSNDIINCEKQVDGNTTGVFLFKDNISFESITNDENNVDFSVKIVPKFVDPMVGKCMKCLEGQKQGYCAPCGHKVLCDKCGKAAADAHENCPLCRFEIKSYTDEFPISDSSQCSICLEAPADSIVLPCGHTGFCAECLNVWFLEQNSCPACRGEPSVFRKIISDF
;
A
#
# COMPACT_ATOMS: atom_id res chain seq x y z
N MET A 1 -24.31 60.25 16.42
CA MET A 1 -24.83 59.25 15.47
C MET A 1 -25.23 58.08 16.32
N GLU A 2 -26.53 57.77 16.28
CA GLU A 2 -27.28 57.04 17.30
C GLU A 2 -26.69 55.67 17.64
N ASP A 3 -26.60 55.41 18.94
CA ASP A 3 -26.41 54.08 19.52
C ASP A 3 -27.63 53.23 19.11
N ALA A 4 -27.53 52.52 17.99
CA ALA A 4 -28.48 51.46 17.68
C ALA A 4 -28.39 50.42 18.80
N GLU A 5 -29.50 50.18 19.51
CA GLU A 5 -29.60 49.15 20.55
C GLU A 5 -29.01 47.86 20.00
N ILE A 6 -27.92 47.40 20.62
CA ILE A 6 -27.24 46.19 20.20
C ILE A 6 -28.19 45.02 20.52
N PRO A 7 -28.66 44.26 19.51
CA PRO A 7 -29.78 43.35 19.69
C PRO A 7 -29.45 42.22 20.68
N ASN A 8 -30.41 41.90 21.55
CA ASN A 8 -30.30 40.76 22.47
C ASN A 8 -30.42 39.43 21.69
N SER A 9 -30.25 38.29 22.36
CA SER A 9 -30.30 36.98 21.69
C SER A 9 -31.60 36.76 20.90
N ARG A 10 -32.78 37.07 21.45
CA ARG A 10 -34.06 36.90 20.75
C ARG A 10 -34.14 37.72 19.47
N ASP A 11 -33.62 38.94 19.50
CA ASP A 11 -33.61 39.84 18.34
C ASP A 11 -32.72 39.28 17.22
N ILE A 12 -31.53 38.76 17.55
CA ILE A 12 -30.62 38.16 16.56
C ILE A 12 -31.18 36.89 15.93
N ARG A 13 -31.84 36.02 16.72
CA ARG A 13 -32.49 34.83 16.14
C ARG A 13 -33.57 35.22 15.14
N SER A 14 -34.38 36.24 15.46
CA SER A 14 -35.41 36.74 14.54
C SER A 14 -34.79 37.35 13.29
N ILE A 15 -33.71 38.14 13.43
CA ILE A 15 -33.00 38.74 12.29
C ILE A 15 -32.42 37.65 11.38
N LEU A 16 -31.78 36.62 11.93
CA LEU A 16 -31.21 35.53 11.12
C LEU A 16 -32.30 34.74 10.38
N ASN A 17 -33.39 34.42 11.08
CA ASN A 17 -34.47 33.62 10.51
C ASN A 17 -35.35 34.38 9.50
N PHE A 18 -35.56 35.70 9.71
CA PHE A 18 -36.61 36.45 8.98
C PHE A 18 -36.19 37.85 8.50
N GLY A 19 -35.08 38.41 8.98
CA GLY A 19 -34.68 39.79 8.73
C GLY A 19 -34.10 40.06 7.33
N ASP A 20 -34.27 41.28 6.82
CA ASP A 20 -33.62 41.80 5.59
C ASP A 20 -32.38 42.64 5.93
N VAL A 21 -31.47 42.08 6.75
CA VAL A 21 -30.25 42.78 7.15
C VAL A 21 -29.06 42.09 6.48
N PRO A 22 -28.50 42.66 5.39
CA PRO A 22 -27.43 41.99 4.62
C PRO A 22 -26.09 41.96 5.35
N ASP A 23 -25.86 42.86 6.31
CA ASP A 23 -24.63 42.96 7.09
C ASP A 23 -24.94 42.98 8.58
N ILE A 24 -24.48 41.97 9.32
CA ILE A 24 -24.62 41.86 10.77
C ILE A 24 -23.24 41.85 11.41
N ARG A 25 -23.04 42.75 12.38
CA ARG A 25 -21.83 42.81 13.21
C ARG A 25 -22.18 42.49 14.65
N LEU A 26 -21.64 41.40 15.17
CA LEU A 26 -21.88 40.95 16.53
C LEU A 26 -20.67 41.29 17.41
N SER A 27 -20.94 41.92 18.56
CA SER A 27 -19.91 42.46 19.45
C SER A 27 -20.12 42.08 20.92
N PHE A 28 -21.00 41.13 21.21
CA PHE A 28 -21.11 40.52 22.55
C PHE A 28 -20.25 39.26 22.64
N ASN A 29 -19.80 38.95 23.86
CA ASN A 29 -18.95 37.79 24.10
C ASN A 29 -19.66 36.46 23.83
N GLU A 30 -20.96 36.37 24.13
CA GLU A 30 -21.73 35.13 23.98
C GLU A 30 -23.16 35.42 23.51
N TYR A 31 -23.62 34.60 22.56
CA TYR A 31 -25.03 34.45 22.22
C TYR A 31 -25.44 32.99 22.41
N ASN A 32 -26.33 32.77 23.37
CA ASN A 32 -26.73 31.43 23.79
C ASN A 32 -28.16 31.10 23.33
N PHE A 33 -28.24 30.15 22.42
CA PHE A 33 -29.45 29.59 21.83
C PHE A 33 -29.48 28.07 22.01
N SER A 34 -28.92 27.55 23.11
CA SER A 34 -28.85 26.11 23.39
C SER A 34 -30.17 25.38 23.08
N GLY A 35 -30.09 24.31 22.29
CA GLY A 35 -31.25 23.50 21.88
C GLY A 35 -32.14 24.12 20.79
N ALA A 36 -31.75 25.25 20.21
CA ALA A 36 -32.48 25.88 19.12
C ALA A 36 -31.81 25.67 17.76
N ASP A 37 -32.65 25.46 16.76
CA ASP A 37 -32.29 25.57 15.35
C ASP A 37 -32.39 27.03 14.88
N ILE A 38 -31.41 27.44 14.09
CA ILE A 38 -31.32 28.76 13.45
C ILE A 38 -31.22 28.54 11.95
N GLU A 39 -31.97 29.33 11.18
CA GLU A 39 -31.98 29.22 9.72
C GLU A 39 -31.54 30.55 9.12
N ILE A 40 -30.59 30.52 8.19
CA ILE A 40 -30.19 31.71 7.40
C ILE A 40 -30.86 31.57 6.04
N GLN A 41 -31.98 32.27 5.86
CA GLN A 41 -32.82 32.16 4.66
C GLN A 41 -32.54 33.24 3.60
N LYS A 42 -31.73 34.25 3.93
CA LYS A 42 -31.38 35.37 3.03
C LYS A 42 -29.86 35.56 2.95
N PRO A 43 -29.33 36.16 1.86
CA PRO A 43 -27.91 36.50 1.77
C PRO A 43 -27.49 37.35 2.96
N LEU A 44 -26.33 37.04 3.52
CA LEU A 44 -25.92 37.58 4.81
C LEU A 44 -24.40 37.61 4.95
N ASN A 45 -23.87 38.74 5.38
CA ASN A 45 -22.51 38.88 5.87
C ASN A 45 -22.52 39.07 7.39
N MET A 46 -22.13 38.04 8.11
CA MET A 46 -22.12 37.97 9.56
C MET A 46 -20.67 38.00 10.07
N THR A 47 -20.34 39.01 10.88
CA THR A 47 -18.96 39.18 11.38
C THR A 47 -18.90 39.45 12.88
N SER A 48 -17.86 38.93 13.54
CA SER A 48 -17.46 39.34 14.88
C SER A 48 -15.98 39.70 14.89
N THR A 49 -15.64 40.79 15.58
CA THR A 49 -14.26 41.25 15.74
C THR A 49 -13.64 40.82 17.08
N ILE A 50 -14.41 40.12 17.91
CA ILE A 50 -14.01 39.76 19.28
C ILE A 50 -14.07 38.25 19.56
N ASN A 51 -14.19 37.43 18.51
CA ASN A 51 -14.36 35.98 18.64
C ASN A 51 -15.61 35.60 19.45
N THR A 52 -16.75 36.19 19.10
CA THR A 52 -18.03 35.96 19.77
C THR A 52 -18.37 34.46 19.82
N HIS A 53 -18.71 33.95 21.01
CA HIS A 53 -19.16 32.58 21.22
C HIS A 53 -20.64 32.44 20.87
N PHE A 54 -20.95 31.59 19.90
CA PHE A 54 -22.28 31.36 19.38
C PHE A 54 -22.68 29.92 19.66
N ILE A 55 -23.66 29.74 20.54
CA ILE A 55 -24.09 28.43 21.04
C ILE A 55 -25.50 28.19 20.53
N CYS A 56 -25.73 27.10 19.80
CA CYS A 56 -27.06 26.66 19.38
C CYS A 56 -27.05 25.16 19.12
N GLN A 57 -28.16 24.56 18.69
CA GLN A 57 -28.11 23.17 18.24
C GLN A 57 -27.46 23.07 16.86
N LYS A 58 -28.02 23.79 15.89
CA LYS A 58 -27.49 23.89 14.54
C LYS A 58 -27.89 25.19 13.84
N ILE A 59 -27.07 25.60 12.89
CA ILE A 59 -27.36 26.67 11.93
C ILE A 59 -27.54 26.03 10.55
N VAL A 60 -28.68 26.25 9.91
CA VAL A 60 -28.97 25.76 8.56
C VAL A 60 -28.93 26.94 7.59
N ILE A 61 -27.97 26.93 6.67
CA ILE A 61 -27.80 27.94 5.63
C ILE A 61 -28.60 27.50 4.40
N LEU A 62 -29.65 28.28 4.10
CA LEU A 62 -30.63 28.04 3.04
C LEU A 62 -30.63 29.17 1.99
N SER A 63 -29.68 30.11 2.09
CA SER A 63 -29.47 31.17 1.10
C SER A 63 -28.06 31.15 0.53
N PRO A 64 -27.88 31.50 -0.76
CA PRO A 64 -26.55 31.72 -1.32
C PRO A 64 -25.93 33.03 -0.80
N ASP A 65 -24.65 33.23 -1.14
CA ASP A 65 -23.91 34.48 -0.87
C ASP A 65 -23.88 34.83 0.63
N VAL A 66 -23.60 33.82 1.47
CA VAL A 66 -23.46 33.98 2.92
C VAL A 66 -21.98 33.96 3.30
N CYS A 67 -21.55 34.98 4.05
CA CYS A 67 -20.22 35.09 4.64
C CYS A 67 -20.32 35.11 6.16
N ILE A 68 -19.59 34.24 6.84
CA ILE A 68 -19.51 34.18 8.30
C ILE A 68 -18.05 34.30 8.71
N SER A 69 -17.72 35.23 9.61
CA SER A 69 -16.32 35.35 10.07
C SER A 69 -16.13 35.82 11.51
N GLY A 70 -15.11 35.27 12.17
CA GLY A 70 -14.63 35.75 13.47
C GLY A 70 -15.42 35.24 14.67
N PHE A 71 -15.95 34.01 14.59
CA PHE A 71 -16.80 33.43 15.62
C PHE A 71 -16.22 32.16 16.23
N LYS A 72 -16.60 31.89 17.47
CA LYS A 72 -16.49 30.57 18.08
C LYS A 72 -17.87 29.90 18.07
N PHE A 73 -17.99 28.69 17.55
CA PHE A 73 -19.23 27.94 17.47
C PHE A 73 -19.20 26.69 18.37
N SER A 74 -20.28 26.50 19.12
CA SER A 74 -20.61 25.22 19.77
C SER A 74 -21.95 24.75 19.20
N CYS A 75 -21.94 24.33 17.94
CA CYS A 75 -23.08 23.85 17.17
C CYS A 75 -22.61 23.26 15.83
N SER A 76 -23.49 22.54 15.14
CA SER A 76 -23.27 22.22 13.73
C SER A 76 -23.70 23.36 12.80
N ILE A 77 -23.03 23.51 11.66
CA ILE A 77 -23.49 24.36 10.55
C ILE A 77 -23.73 23.47 9.33
N ILE A 78 -24.93 23.57 8.76
CA ILE A 78 -25.37 22.80 7.60
C ILE A 78 -25.57 23.76 6.43
N ILE A 79 -24.83 23.54 5.35
CA ILE A 79 -24.99 24.23 4.07
C ILE A 79 -25.78 23.31 3.14
N TYR A 80 -27.01 23.69 2.83
CA TYR A 80 -27.95 22.79 2.15
C TYR A 80 -28.52 23.40 0.86
N MET A 81 -28.16 22.81 -0.28
CA MET A 81 -28.66 23.20 -1.61
C MET A 81 -28.43 24.67 -1.97
N VAL A 82 -27.28 25.22 -1.56
CA VAL A 82 -26.89 26.61 -1.81
C VAL A 82 -25.41 26.74 -2.16
N ASP A 83 -25.09 27.77 -2.91
CA ASP A 83 -23.75 28.04 -3.42
C ASP A 83 -23.16 29.33 -2.83
N ASN A 84 -21.86 29.56 -3.04
CA ASN A 84 -21.12 30.77 -2.67
C ASN A 84 -21.14 31.08 -1.17
N ILE A 85 -20.79 30.10 -0.34
CA ILE A 85 -20.71 30.27 1.11
C ILE A 85 -19.26 30.37 1.55
N SER A 86 -18.97 31.31 2.46
CA SER A 86 -17.64 31.52 3.00
C SER A 86 -17.67 31.55 4.52
N ILE A 87 -16.95 30.64 5.18
CA ILE A 87 -16.78 30.62 6.63
C ILE A 87 -15.29 30.81 6.92
N LYS A 88 -14.93 31.89 7.62
CA LYS A 88 -13.52 32.28 7.80
C LYS A 88 -13.16 32.69 9.22
N ASN A 89 -11.94 32.39 9.66
CA ASN A 89 -11.43 32.87 10.96
C ASN A 89 -12.36 32.45 12.12
N CYS A 90 -12.86 31.22 12.09
CA CYS A 90 -13.79 30.71 13.10
C CYS A 90 -13.20 29.49 13.82
N SER A 91 -13.66 29.24 15.04
CA SER A 91 -13.33 28.02 15.78
C SER A 91 -14.57 27.22 16.13
N PHE A 92 -14.49 25.90 16.07
CA PHE A 92 -15.56 24.97 16.43
C PHE A 92 -15.05 24.03 17.53
N ASP A 93 -15.82 23.91 18.61
CA ASP A 93 -15.49 23.01 19.73
C ASP A 93 -16.56 21.97 20.05
N ASP A 94 -17.63 21.90 19.24
CA ASP A 94 -18.71 20.93 19.39
C ASP A 94 -19.43 20.71 18.04
N GLY A 95 -20.30 19.70 17.98
CA GLY A 95 -21.17 19.41 16.84
C GLY A 95 -22.36 18.56 17.26
N ASP A 96 -23.52 18.80 16.67
CA ASP A 96 -24.72 18.00 16.93
C ASP A 96 -24.59 16.63 16.25
N ALA A 97 -24.54 15.57 17.05
CA ALA A 97 -24.37 14.20 16.55
C ALA A 97 -25.50 13.73 15.61
N GLY A 98 -26.67 14.39 15.65
CA GLY A 98 -27.78 14.12 14.74
C GLY A 98 -27.59 14.71 13.34
N CYS A 99 -26.60 15.58 13.13
CA CYS A 99 -26.36 16.26 11.85
C CYS A 99 -25.37 15.52 10.94
N GLY A 100 -24.67 14.49 11.44
CA GLY A 100 -23.65 13.75 10.68
C GLY A 100 -22.27 14.41 10.63
N GLY A 101 -22.15 15.70 10.96
CA GLY A 101 -20.88 16.39 11.12
C GLY A 101 -21.00 17.77 11.77
N THR A 102 -19.87 18.40 12.11
CA THR A 102 -19.83 19.78 12.63
C THR A 102 -20.06 20.79 11.51
N LEU A 103 -19.35 20.66 10.38
CA LEU A 103 -19.64 21.39 9.15
C LEU A 103 -20.16 20.40 8.11
N VAL A 104 -21.38 20.59 7.63
CA VAL A 104 -22.02 19.69 6.64
C VAL A 104 -22.32 20.47 5.37
N ILE A 105 -21.87 19.96 4.23
CA ILE A 105 -22.11 20.55 2.91
C ILE A 105 -22.83 19.52 2.04
N THR A 106 -24.07 19.83 1.66
CA THR A 106 -24.90 18.97 0.81
C THR A 106 -25.41 19.76 -0.39
N ARG A 107 -25.05 19.32 -1.61
CA ARG A 107 -25.37 20.00 -2.88
C ARG A 107 -25.00 21.49 -2.89
N GLY A 108 -23.81 21.83 -2.38
CA GLY A 108 -23.32 23.21 -2.36
C GLY A 108 -22.01 23.37 -3.12
N ASN A 109 -21.90 24.46 -3.89
CA ASN A 109 -20.72 24.78 -4.69
C ASN A 109 -20.13 26.14 -4.36
N GLY A 110 -18.83 26.31 -4.64
CA GLY A 110 -18.13 27.55 -4.30
C GLY A 110 -18.06 27.78 -2.78
N ILE A 111 -17.96 26.69 -2.01
CA ILE A 111 -17.87 26.74 -0.55
C ILE A 111 -16.42 26.94 -0.15
N ILE A 112 -16.15 27.95 0.68
CA ILE A 112 -14.81 28.28 1.18
C ILE A 112 -14.80 28.16 2.70
N LEU A 113 -13.90 27.32 3.21
CA LEU A 113 -13.61 27.14 4.63
C LEU A 113 -12.16 27.56 4.86
N GLU A 114 -11.94 28.72 5.47
CA GLU A 114 -10.59 29.33 5.53
C GLU A 114 -10.20 29.71 6.96
N ASN A 115 -8.97 29.38 7.38
CA ASN A 115 -8.45 29.73 8.70
C ASN A 115 -9.40 29.28 9.83
N LEU A 116 -9.82 28.02 9.77
CA LEU A 116 -10.70 27.42 10.77
C LEU A 116 -9.91 26.58 11.79
N ILE A 117 -10.36 26.60 13.04
CA ILE A 117 -9.87 25.71 14.09
C ILE A 117 -11.00 24.80 14.53
N LEU A 118 -10.93 23.50 14.22
CA LEU A 118 -11.93 22.51 14.60
C LEU A 118 -11.30 21.56 15.62
N SER A 119 -11.84 21.50 16.84
CA SER A 119 -11.21 20.71 17.91
C SER A 119 -12.16 20.10 18.92
N ASN A 120 -11.78 18.97 19.53
CA ASN A 120 -12.59 18.27 20.55
C ASN A 120 -13.94 17.78 20.02
N ILE A 121 -13.98 17.34 18.76
CA ILE A 121 -15.21 16.94 18.06
C ILE A 121 -15.36 15.42 18.10
N THR A 122 -16.58 14.91 18.31
CA THR A 122 -16.85 13.47 18.42
C THR A 122 -17.42 12.82 17.16
N ILE A 123 -17.75 13.63 16.15
CA ILE A 123 -18.29 13.25 14.84
C ILE A 123 -17.37 13.77 13.72
N PRO A 124 -17.65 13.50 12.43
CA PRO A 124 -16.88 14.12 11.36
C PRO A 124 -16.81 15.65 11.49
N ALA A 125 -15.60 16.23 11.50
CA ALA A 125 -15.47 17.67 11.69
C ALA A 125 -15.94 18.45 10.45
N ILE A 126 -15.61 17.97 9.26
CA ILE A 126 -16.13 18.45 7.99
C ILE A 126 -16.68 17.27 7.19
N PHE A 127 -17.96 17.32 6.83
CA PHE A 127 -18.63 16.33 6.00
C PHE A 127 -19.16 16.97 4.71
N VAL A 128 -18.64 16.51 3.58
CA VAL A 128 -18.96 17.00 2.23
C VAL A 128 -19.63 15.87 1.47
N GLU A 129 -20.86 16.08 1.03
CA GLU A 129 -21.62 15.04 0.35
C GLU A 129 -22.49 15.53 -0.80
N THR A 130 -22.84 14.59 -1.68
CA THR A 130 -23.88 14.73 -2.71
C THR A 130 -23.64 15.92 -3.65
N ASN A 131 -22.75 15.73 -4.64
CA ASN A 131 -22.43 16.73 -5.66
C ASN A 131 -22.04 18.11 -5.08
N SER A 132 -21.19 18.11 -4.04
CA SER A 132 -20.70 19.34 -3.41
C SER A 132 -19.26 19.65 -3.82
N SER A 133 -18.88 20.93 -3.79
CA SER A 133 -17.48 21.36 -3.98
C SER A 133 -17.05 22.33 -2.88
N VAL A 134 -15.92 22.03 -2.24
CA VAL A 134 -15.37 22.83 -1.14
C VAL A 134 -13.87 23.08 -1.28
N PHE A 135 -13.45 24.28 -0.89
CA PHE A 135 -12.04 24.64 -0.70
C PHE A 135 -11.76 24.84 0.80
N ILE A 136 -10.88 24.01 1.35
CA ILE A 136 -10.50 23.99 2.77
C ILE A 136 -9.06 24.46 2.86
N LYS A 137 -8.84 25.64 3.45
CA LYS A 137 -7.54 26.31 3.40
C LYS A 137 -7.10 26.86 4.75
N ASP A 138 -5.81 26.69 5.07
CA ASP A 138 -5.19 27.26 6.27
C ASP A 138 -5.89 26.80 7.57
N CYS A 139 -6.49 25.60 7.56
CA CYS A 139 -7.29 25.08 8.67
C CYS A 139 -6.48 24.14 9.57
N ARG A 140 -6.80 24.15 10.87
CA ARG A 140 -6.30 23.19 11.85
C ARG A 140 -7.46 22.36 12.39
N ILE A 141 -7.40 21.04 12.21
CA ILE A 141 -8.43 20.11 12.69
C ILE A 141 -7.76 19.07 13.58
N PHE A 142 -8.20 18.96 14.83
CA PHE A 142 -7.53 18.06 15.76
C PHE A 142 -8.37 17.58 16.94
N ASN A 143 -7.90 16.52 17.60
CA ASN A 143 -8.63 15.88 18.70
C ASN A 143 -10.08 15.54 18.28
N VAL A 144 -10.19 14.75 17.20
CA VAL A 144 -11.47 14.32 16.63
C VAL A 144 -11.63 12.81 16.84
N SER A 145 -12.70 12.36 17.51
CA SER A 145 -12.93 10.93 17.75
C SER A 145 -13.33 10.16 16.49
N ASP A 146 -13.96 10.84 15.52
CA ASP A 146 -14.22 10.30 14.17
C ASP A 146 -13.20 10.85 13.16
N SER A 147 -13.53 10.81 11.88
CA SER A 147 -12.72 11.30 10.77
C SER A 147 -12.69 12.82 10.75
N MET A 148 -11.54 13.45 10.44
CA MET A 148 -11.50 14.92 10.41
C MET A 148 -12.25 15.49 9.21
N ILE A 149 -12.04 14.92 8.03
CA ILE A 149 -12.71 15.35 6.80
C ILE A 149 -13.27 14.11 6.09
N TYR A 150 -14.56 14.11 5.79
CA TYR A 150 -15.22 13.05 5.04
C TYR A 150 -15.83 13.62 3.76
N ILE A 151 -15.48 13.07 2.61
CA ILE A 151 -15.98 13.46 1.29
C ILE A 151 -16.68 12.27 0.63
N SER A 152 -17.89 12.48 0.12
CA SER A 152 -18.74 11.40 -0.42
C SER A 152 -19.60 11.82 -1.60
N ASN A 153 -20.03 10.83 -2.38
CA ASN A 153 -21.12 10.90 -3.35
C ASN A 153 -20.91 12.01 -4.39
N VAL A 154 -19.91 11.81 -5.25
CA VAL A 154 -19.55 12.65 -6.39
C VAL A 154 -19.17 14.07 -5.95
N SER A 155 -18.54 14.20 -4.78
CA SER A 155 -18.14 15.50 -4.23
C SER A 155 -16.66 15.78 -4.48
N GLN A 156 -16.28 17.05 -4.39
CA GLN A 156 -14.94 17.54 -4.65
C GLN A 156 -14.42 18.34 -3.46
N ALA A 157 -13.18 18.10 -3.06
CA ALA A 157 -12.51 18.89 -2.03
C ALA A 157 -11.08 19.21 -2.44
N VAL A 158 -10.70 20.48 -2.30
CA VAL A 158 -9.31 20.93 -2.35
C VAL A 158 -8.91 21.34 -0.94
N ILE A 159 -7.86 20.71 -0.41
CA ILE A 159 -7.37 20.87 0.95
C ILE A 159 -5.94 21.42 0.87
N GLU A 160 -5.71 22.63 1.35
CA GLU A 160 -4.45 23.34 1.15
C GLU A 160 -3.94 24.00 2.45
N ASN A 161 -2.65 23.82 2.76
CA ASN A 161 -1.99 24.45 3.90
C ASN A 161 -2.67 24.12 5.25
N CYS A 162 -3.21 22.90 5.38
CA CYS A 162 -3.91 22.47 6.58
C CYS A 162 -3.02 21.63 7.51
N GLU A 163 -3.42 21.54 8.78
CA GLU A 163 -2.80 20.68 9.80
C GLU A 163 -3.89 19.78 10.42
N LEU A 164 -3.78 18.47 10.23
CA LEU A 164 -4.77 17.46 10.62
C LEU A 164 -4.14 16.47 11.59
N TYR A 165 -4.51 16.50 12.88
CA TYR A 165 -3.83 15.63 13.86
C TYR A 165 -4.65 15.13 15.05
N GLN A 166 -4.19 14.06 15.70
CA GLN A 166 -4.86 13.45 16.86
C GLN A 166 -6.30 13.04 16.54
N THR A 167 -6.45 11.93 15.83
CA THR A 167 -7.77 11.28 15.62
C THR A 167 -7.69 9.80 15.97
N GLU A 168 -8.80 9.29 16.53
CA GLU A 168 -9.00 7.85 16.74
C GLU A 168 -9.36 7.11 15.45
N ASN A 169 -9.61 7.84 14.35
CA ASN A 169 -9.97 7.30 13.05
C ASN A 169 -9.07 7.86 11.92
N ASN A 170 -9.63 8.09 10.73
CA ASN A 170 -8.92 8.58 9.55
C ASN A 170 -8.76 10.11 9.58
N GLY A 171 -7.68 10.64 9.00
CA GLY A 171 -7.58 12.09 8.77
C GLY A 171 -8.59 12.53 7.71
N ILE A 172 -8.46 11.98 6.51
CA ILE A 172 -9.34 12.26 5.37
C ILE A 172 -9.95 10.94 4.85
N VAL A 173 -11.26 10.93 4.61
CA VAL A 173 -11.99 9.83 3.98
C VAL A 173 -12.65 10.31 2.71
N ALA A 174 -12.57 9.50 1.65
CA ALA A 174 -13.13 9.78 0.34
C ALA A 174 -13.83 8.55 -0.25
N THR A 175 -15.10 8.68 -0.60
CA THR A 175 -15.88 7.58 -1.18
C THR A 175 -16.80 8.00 -2.32
N LEU A 176 -17.30 7.01 -3.08
CA LEU A 176 -18.40 7.15 -4.04
C LEU A 176 -18.15 8.21 -5.12
N ASP A 177 -17.15 7.97 -5.97
CA ASP A 177 -16.76 8.76 -7.14
C ASP A 177 -16.40 10.23 -6.83
N SER A 178 -15.83 10.47 -5.64
CA SER A 178 -15.36 11.79 -5.21
C SER A 178 -13.93 12.10 -5.70
N ILE A 179 -13.56 13.38 -5.73
CA ILE A 179 -12.24 13.86 -6.16
C ILE A 179 -11.63 14.73 -5.06
N ILE A 180 -10.39 14.42 -4.67
CA ILE A 180 -9.73 15.07 -3.55
C ILE A 180 -8.33 15.50 -3.96
N GLU A 181 -8.04 16.77 -3.75
CA GLU A 181 -6.72 17.36 -3.89
C GLU A 181 -6.19 17.77 -2.52
N VAL A 182 -5.02 17.26 -2.13
CA VAL A 182 -4.37 17.56 -0.85
C VAL A 182 -3.00 18.14 -1.13
N ASN A 183 -2.79 19.42 -0.81
CA ASN A 183 -1.57 20.15 -1.12
C ASN A 183 -0.99 20.81 0.14
N ASN A 184 0.33 20.71 0.30
CA ASN A 184 1.06 21.37 1.39
C ASN A 184 0.40 21.18 2.77
N THR A 185 -0.06 19.96 3.04
CA THR A 185 -0.85 19.65 4.25
C THR A 185 -0.05 18.71 5.15
N GLU A 186 -0.16 18.92 6.45
CA GLU A 186 0.47 18.09 7.46
C GLU A 186 -0.59 17.19 8.11
N ILE A 187 -0.37 15.87 8.10
CA ILE A 187 -1.30 14.88 8.69
C ILE A 187 -0.52 13.94 9.60
N HIS A 188 -0.86 13.91 10.90
CA HIS A 188 -0.11 13.14 11.88
C HIS A 188 -0.91 12.63 13.06
N HIS A 189 -0.35 11.67 13.79
CA HIS A 189 -0.96 11.13 15.02
C HIS A 189 -2.39 10.59 14.78
N THR A 190 -2.59 9.86 13.68
CA THR A 190 -3.85 9.17 13.37
C THR A 190 -3.78 7.71 13.80
N ALA A 191 -4.87 7.18 14.35
CA ALA A 191 -4.97 5.77 14.74
C ALA A 191 -5.33 4.85 13.55
N SER A 192 -6.09 5.35 12.57
CA SER A 192 -6.35 4.70 11.27
C SER A 192 -5.50 5.35 10.17
N PRO A 193 -5.64 4.96 8.88
CA PRO A 193 -4.87 5.60 7.82
C PRO A 193 -5.08 7.12 7.76
N ALA A 194 -4.03 7.89 7.52
CA ALA A 194 -4.15 9.35 7.41
C ALA A 194 -5.09 9.76 6.27
N ILE A 195 -5.05 9.04 5.14
CA ILE A 195 -6.03 9.20 4.05
C ILE A 195 -6.55 7.82 3.62
N LEU A 196 -7.88 7.68 3.55
CA LEU A 196 -8.58 6.53 3.00
C LEU A 196 -9.41 6.93 1.79
N VAL A 197 -9.19 6.28 0.65
CA VAL A 197 -9.89 6.56 -0.61
C VAL A 197 -10.45 5.27 -1.18
N ILE A 198 -11.76 5.23 -1.39
CA ILE A 198 -12.49 4.06 -1.90
C ILE A 198 -13.36 4.48 -3.09
N ASN A 199 -13.16 3.87 -4.25
CA ASN A 199 -13.91 4.21 -5.47
C ASN A 199 -13.92 5.73 -5.72
N SER A 200 -12.75 6.36 -5.72
CA SER A 200 -12.58 7.83 -5.81
C SER A 200 -11.19 8.16 -6.34
N SER A 201 -10.90 9.44 -6.56
CA SER A 201 -9.59 9.91 -7.06
C SER A 201 -8.87 10.77 -6.03
N LEU A 202 -7.54 10.66 -5.99
CA LEU A 202 -6.69 11.41 -5.06
C LEU A 202 -5.49 12.03 -5.77
N PHE A 203 -5.27 13.32 -5.54
CA PHE A 203 -4.06 14.04 -5.92
C PHE A 203 -3.42 14.61 -4.66
N CYS A 204 -2.37 13.97 -4.17
CA CYS A 204 -1.68 14.39 -2.95
C CYS A 204 -0.26 14.87 -3.28
N THR A 205 0.01 16.16 -3.02
CA THR A 205 1.32 16.74 -3.31
C THR A 205 1.90 17.58 -2.17
N ASN A 206 3.23 17.61 -2.09
CA ASN A 206 3.99 18.47 -1.18
C ASN A 206 3.57 18.34 0.30
N SER A 207 3.03 17.20 0.71
CA SER A 207 2.40 17.01 2.02
C SER A 207 3.29 16.16 2.95
N ASN A 208 3.15 16.36 4.26
CA ASN A 208 3.93 15.68 5.29
C ASN A 208 3.04 14.72 6.10
N PHE A 209 3.45 13.46 6.19
CA PHE A 209 2.75 12.40 6.91
C PHE A 209 3.66 11.83 7.98
N HIS A 210 3.30 11.92 9.25
CA HIS A 210 4.14 11.36 10.30
C HIS A 210 3.42 10.86 11.55
N ASP A 211 4.08 9.94 12.26
CA ASP A 211 3.60 9.36 13.53
C ASP A 211 2.20 8.71 13.41
N ILE A 212 1.99 7.96 12.33
CA ILE A 212 0.71 7.30 12.00
C ILE A 212 0.74 5.83 12.43
N GLN A 213 -0.31 5.37 13.12
CA GLN A 213 -0.36 4.02 13.70
C GLN A 213 -0.70 2.91 12.68
N GLN A 214 -1.32 3.27 11.56
CA GLN A 214 -1.61 2.35 10.44
C GLN A 214 -0.91 2.80 9.16
N ASN A 215 -1.56 2.67 8.00
CA ASN A 215 -1.01 3.08 6.71
C ASN A 215 -0.96 4.60 6.62
N GLY A 216 -0.06 5.17 5.83
CA GLY A 216 -0.12 6.60 5.52
C GLY A 216 -1.37 6.90 4.68
N ILE A 217 -1.38 6.38 3.46
CA ILE A 217 -2.49 6.51 2.52
C ILE A 217 -2.91 5.12 2.03
N TYR A 218 -4.22 4.86 2.04
CA TYR A 218 -4.80 3.66 1.47
C TYR A 218 -5.78 4.01 0.36
N VAL A 219 -5.47 3.57 -0.87
CA VAL A 219 -6.33 3.71 -2.05
C VAL A 219 -6.85 2.36 -2.51
N ASN A 220 -8.15 2.30 -2.73
CA ASN A 220 -8.88 1.09 -3.08
C ASN A 220 -9.86 1.40 -4.22
N HIS A 221 -9.84 0.61 -5.30
CA HIS A 221 -10.69 0.82 -6.46
C HIS A 221 -10.59 2.24 -7.06
N CYS A 222 -9.39 2.82 -7.06
CA CYS A 222 -9.13 4.19 -7.49
C CYS A 222 -8.58 4.22 -8.93
N ASN A 223 -9.33 4.79 -9.86
CA ASN A 223 -8.89 4.89 -11.26
C ASN A 223 -7.66 5.78 -11.43
N GLU A 224 -7.46 6.77 -10.57
CA GLU A 224 -6.31 7.67 -10.58
C GLU A 224 -5.93 8.10 -9.16
N ALA A 225 -4.72 7.76 -8.73
CA ALA A 225 -4.12 8.25 -7.50
C ALA A 225 -2.70 8.77 -7.77
N LYS A 226 -2.44 10.04 -7.46
CA LYS A 226 -1.11 10.67 -7.63
C LYS A 226 -0.54 11.06 -6.28
N PHE A 227 0.73 10.71 -6.07
CA PHE A 227 1.50 11.00 -4.87
C PHE A 227 2.81 11.63 -5.30
N MET A 228 2.95 12.95 -5.14
CA MET A 228 4.09 13.71 -5.65
C MET A 228 4.75 14.57 -4.59
N ASN A 229 6.07 14.47 -4.41
CA ASN A 229 6.83 15.31 -3.49
C ASN A 229 6.35 15.26 -2.02
N ASN A 230 5.80 14.13 -1.58
CA ASN A 230 5.36 13.97 -0.21
C ASN A 230 6.47 13.37 0.67
N LYS A 231 6.41 13.65 1.96
CA LYS A 231 7.28 13.05 2.97
C LYS A 231 6.47 12.16 3.90
N PHE A 232 6.95 10.93 4.10
CA PHE A 232 6.39 9.97 5.05
C PHE A 232 7.46 9.59 6.09
N GLN A 233 7.16 9.76 7.37
CA GLN A 233 8.08 9.46 8.46
C GLN A 233 7.38 8.76 9.63
N ASN A 234 8.01 7.77 10.27
CA ASN A 234 7.42 7.07 11.44
C ASN A 234 6.03 6.49 11.16
N ILE A 235 5.87 5.79 10.04
CA ILE A 235 4.61 5.12 9.67
C ILE A 235 4.68 3.68 10.15
N LYS A 236 3.78 3.26 11.05
CA LYS A 236 3.84 1.91 11.64
C LYS A 236 3.49 0.77 10.67
N SER A 237 2.66 1.02 9.66
CA SER A 237 2.35 0.06 8.60
C SER A 237 2.98 0.53 7.27
N SER A 238 2.30 0.36 6.13
CA SER A 238 2.79 0.81 4.82
C SER A 238 2.47 2.28 4.56
N CYS A 239 3.39 3.03 3.96
CA CYS A 239 3.17 4.44 3.64
C CYS A 239 2.06 4.62 2.59
N ILE A 240 2.17 3.95 1.44
CA ILE A 240 1.15 3.99 0.37
C ILE A 240 0.72 2.56 0.04
N SER A 241 -0.56 2.27 0.24
CA SER A 241 -1.18 0.99 -0.13
C SER A 241 -2.15 1.17 -1.28
N VAL A 242 -1.98 0.38 -2.35
CA VAL A 242 -2.74 0.46 -3.60
C VAL A 242 -3.40 -0.90 -3.87
N SER A 243 -4.73 -0.95 -3.86
CA SER A 243 -5.48 -2.21 -3.97
C SER A 243 -6.69 -2.15 -4.91
N LEU A 244 -7.23 -3.32 -5.26
CA LEU A 244 -8.43 -3.53 -6.06
C LEU A 244 -8.46 -2.76 -7.40
N LYS A 245 -7.57 -3.13 -8.33
CA LYS A 245 -7.50 -2.57 -9.69
C LYS A 245 -7.27 -1.06 -9.74
N SER A 246 -6.61 -0.51 -8.71
CA SER A 246 -6.28 0.91 -8.68
C SER A 246 -5.10 1.25 -9.59
N ASN A 247 -5.02 2.51 -10.08
CA ASN A 247 -3.86 3.02 -10.80
C ASN A 247 -3.16 4.14 -10.00
N ALA A 248 -1.88 3.96 -9.70
CA ALA A 248 -1.10 4.89 -8.90
C ALA A 248 0.10 5.49 -9.67
N PHE A 249 0.40 6.75 -9.40
CA PHE A 249 1.62 7.44 -9.82
C PHE A 249 2.36 7.96 -8.58
N VAL A 250 3.50 7.37 -8.27
CA VAL A 250 4.29 7.65 -7.05
C VAL A 250 5.63 8.26 -7.47
N TYR A 251 5.76 9.58 -7.33
CA TYR A 251 6.87 10.36 -7.90
C TYR A 251 7.55 11.29 -6.89
N GLU A 252 8.88 11.22 -6.79
CA GLU A 252 9.69 12.14 -5.97
C GLU A 252 9.27 12.23 -4.49
N ASN A 253 8.76 11.13 -3.91
CA ASN A 253 8.42 11.07 -2.49
C ASN A 253 9.63 10.58 -1.65
N THR A 254 9.67 11.01 -0.39
CA THR A 254 10.63 10.53 0.60
C THR A 254 9.93 9.69 1.66
N PHE A 255 10.45 8.50 1.93
CA PHE A 255 9.92 7.58 2.93
C PHE A 255 11.02 7.19 3.92
N GLU A 256 10.77 7.38 5.21
CA GLU A 256 11.75 7.15 6.27
C GLU A 256 11.10 6.50 7.51
N ASP A 257 11.79 5.55 8.14
CA ASP A 257 11.33 4.90 9.38
C ASP A 257 9.94 4.26 9.25
N ILE A 258 9.88 3.19 8.45
CA ILE A 258 8.64 2.53 8.04
C ILE A 258 8.53 1.14 8.70
N GLY A 259 7.42 0.89 9.38
CA GLY A 259 7.11 -0.42 9.98
C GLY A 259 6.57 -1.44 8.96
N GLY A 260 6.02 -1.00 7.84
CA GLY A 260 5.61 -1.80 6.67
C GLY A 260 6.43 -1.50 5.42
N ASN A 261 5.77 -1.32 4.27
CA ASN A 261 6.40 -0.99 2.98
C ASN A 261 6.30 0.50 2.67
N ALA A 262 7.19 1.06 1.85
CA ALA A 262 6.96 2.40 1.28
C ALA A 262 5.79 2.38 0.29
N VAL A 263 5.78 1.39 -0.62
CA VAL A 263 4.65 1.13 -1.53
C VAL A 263 4.27 -0.33 -1.48
N PHE A 264 3.00 -0.60 -1.16
CA PHE A 264 2.40 -1.94 -1.14
C PHE A 264 1.29 -2.02 -2.19
N MET A 265 1.40 -2.97 -3.12
CA MET A 265 0.43 -3.15 -4.20
C MET A 265 -0.17 -4.56 -4.24
N VAL A 266 -1.49 -4.66 -4.33
CA VAL A 266 -2.22 -5.92 -4.41
C VAL A 266 -3.40 -5.87 -5.38
N ALA A 267 -4.00 -7.02 -5.65
CA ALA A 267 -5.29 -7.15 -6.31
C ALA A 267 -5.37 -6.45 -7.67
N GLU A 268 -4.53 -6.86 -8.63
CA GLU A 268 -4.55 -6.41 -10.03
C GLU A 268 -4.32 -4.89 -10.23
N SER A 269 -3.73 -4.22 -9.25
CA SER A 269 -3.43 -2.79 -9.32
C SER A 269 -2.22 -2.48 -10.22
N LYS A 270 -2.13 -1.24 -10.69
CA LYS A 270 -1.05 -0.76 -11.55
C LYS A 270 -0.36 0.45 -10.93
N ALA A 271 0.96 0.56 -11.09
CA ALA A 271 1.67 1.75 -10.67
C ALA A 271 2.89 2.10 -11.51
N THR A 272 3.22 3.39 -11.53
CA THR A 272 4.54 3.90 -11.88
C THR A 272 5.17 4.49 -10.63
N ILE A 273 6.36 4.02 -10.26
CA ILE A 273 7.09 4.38 -9.05
C ILE A 273 8.45 4.94 -9.46
N LEU A 274 8.61 6.25 -9.41
CA LEU A 274 9.71 6.97 -10.05
C LEU A 274 10.39 7.96 -9.10
N LYS A 275 11.73 7.93 -9.03
CA LYS A 275 12.55 8.92 -8.29
C LYS A 275 12.22 9.07 -6.80
N ASN A 276 11.76 8.01 -6.15
CA ASN A 276 11.49 8.06 -4.72
C ASN A 276 12.75 7.70 -3.92
N ILE A 277 12.85 8.23 -2.71
CA ILE A 277 13.89 7.90 -1.74
C ILE A 277 13.24 7.10 -0.61
N VAL A 278 13.73 5.89 -0.34
CA VAL A 278 13.25 5.02 0.74
C VAL A 278 14.41 4.66 1.65
N LYS A 279 14.25 4.93 2.95
CA LYS A 279 15.27 4.63 3.96
C LYS A 279 14.66 3.98 5.19
N ARG A 280 15.32 2.95 5.73
CA ARG A 280 14.94 2.28 6.99
C ARG A 280 13.49 1.76 6.99
N SER A 281 13.30 0.60 6.38
CA SER A 281 12.00 -0.09 6.31
C SER A 281 12.10 -1.49 6.91
N SER A 282 11.08 -1.89 7.66
CA SER A 282 10.99 -3.22 8.29
C SER A 282 10.56 -4.31 7.30
N TYR A 283 9.90 -3.94 6.20
CA TYR A 283 9.54 -4.79 5.06
C TYR A 283 10.20 -4.26 3.78
N PRO A 284 10.06 -4.95 2.62
CA PRO A 284 10.59 -4.43 1.36
C PRO A 284 10.14 -3.00 1.07
N ALA A 285 10.98 -2.19 0.43
CA ALA A 285 10.59 -0.83 0.07
C ALA A 285 9.35 -0.85 -0.81
N PHE A 286 9.39 -1.64 -1.89
CA PHE A 286 8.27 -1.85 -2.79
C PHE A 286 7.89 -3.32 -2.83
N ALA A 287 6.61 -3.58 -2.59
CA ALA A 287 6.02 -4.91 -2.66
C ALA A 287 4.92 -4.93 -3.72
N ILE A 288 5.13 -5.73 -4.77
CA ILE A 288 4.21 -5.84 -5.92
C ILE A 288 3.63 -7.25 -5.96
N LEU A 289 2.35 -7.40 -5.64
CA LEU A 289 1.72 -8.70 -5.41
C LEU A 289 0.50 -8.95 -6.29
N GLN A 290 0.01 -10.19 -6.34
CA GLN A 290 -1.34 -10.56 -6.78
C GLN A 290 -1.79 -9.89 -8.09
N LYS A 291 -1.19 -10.31 -9.20
CA LYS A 291 -1.47 -9.87 -10.57
C LYS A 291 -1.22 -8.37 -10.83
N CYS A 292 -0.61 -7.64 -9.90
CA CYS A 292 -0.24 -6.25 -10.13
C CYS A 292 0.75 -6.07 -11.29
N SER A 293 0.79 -4.85 -11.83
CA SER A 293 1.78 -4.43 -12.82
C SER A 293 2.48 -3.14 -12.40
N ALA A 294 3.82 -3.12 -12.41
CA ALA A 294 4.57 -1.94 -11.99
C ALA A 294 5.73 -1.58 -12.93
N GLN A 295 5.95 -0.27 -13.11
CA GLN A 295 7.21 0.29 -13.59
C GLN A 295 7.89 0.99 -12.42
N ILE A 296 9.13 0.61 -12.13
CA ILE A 296 9.90 1.06 -10.97
C ILE A 296 11.23 1.59 -11.48
N SER A 297 11.44 2.90 -11.45
CA SER A 297 12.63 3.50 -12.04
C SER A 297 13.26 4.62 -11.23
N TYR A 298 14.58 4.74 -11.29
CA TYR A 298 15.33 5.85 -10.65
C TYR A 298 15.09 6.03 -9.15
N ASN A 299 14.66 4.98 -8.44
CA ASN A 299 14.45 5.07 -7.00
C ASN A 299 15.76 4.79 -6.24
N GLU A 300 15.92 5.42 -5.09
CA GLU A 300 17.01 5.17 -4.14
C GLU A 300 16.46 4.47 -2.90
N ILE A 301 16.91 3.24 -2.64
CA ILE A 301 16.44 2.39 -1.56
C ILE A 301 17.64 2.03 -0.68
N SER A 302 17.54 2.28 0.63
CA SER A 302 18.65 2.01 1.56
C SER A 302 18.20 1.54 2.94
N ASP A 303 19.01 0.70 3.57
CA ASP A 303 18.85 0.26 4.96
C ASP A 303 17.56 -0.56 5.19
N MET A 304 17.37 -1.62 4.38
CA MET A 304 16.16 -2.46 4.42
C MET A 304 16.36 -3.69 5.31
N GLN A 305 15.37 -4.02 6.15
CA GLN A 305 15.41 -5.23 7.00
C GLN A 305 15.04 -6.52 6.26
N LYS A 306 14.30 -6.40 5.15
CA LYS A 306 13.94 -7.48 4.24
C LYS A 306 14.44 -7.13 2.84
N ALA A 307 14.05 -7.92 1.83
CA ALA A 307 14.48 -7.66 0.45
C ALA A 307 14.23 -6.21 0.02
N GLY A 308 15.09 -5.63 -0.81
CA GLY A 308 14.93 -4.23 -1.24
C GLY A 308 13.63 -4.00 -2.01
N ILE A 309 13.38 -4.83 -3.03
CA ILE A 309 12.12 -4.89 -3.76
C ILE A 309 11.63 -6.34 -3.81
N CYS A 310 10.35 -6.58 -3.57
CA CYS A 310 9.75 -7.90 -3.72
C CYS A 310 8.60 -7.93 -4.73
N ILE A 311 8.61 -8.95 -5.59
CA ILE A 311 7.59 -9.19 -6.61
C ILE A 311 7.02 -10.60 -6.36
N ARG A 312 5.70 -10.73 -6.18
CA ARG A 312 5.03 -11.98 -5.76
C ARG A 312 3.71 -12.21 -6.51
N GLY A 313 3.67 -13.15 -7.45
CA GLY A 313 2.44 -13.38 -8.22
C GLY A 313 2.07 -12.20 -9.13
N ALA A 314 3.00 -11.34 -9.50
CA ALA A 314 2.72 -10.15 -10.31
C ALA A 314 2.60 -10.49 -11.80
N SER A 315 1.74 -9.76 -12.51
CA SER A 315 1.57 -9.93 -13.95
C SER A 315 2.77 -9.39 -14.72
N ARG A 316 3.32 -8.25 -14.26
CA ARG A 316 4.49 -7.60 -14.88
C ARG A 316 5.24 -6.71 -13.89
N ALA A 317 6.56 -6.76 -13.89
CA ALA A 317 7.39 -5.77 -13.19
C ALA A 317 8.59 -5.37 -14.06
N VAL A 318 8.77 -4.07 -14.24
CA VAL A 318 9.93 -3.51 -14.96
C VAL A 318 10.71 -2.62 -14.01
N LEU A 319 11.97 -2.96 -13.77
CA LEU A 319 12.86 -2.26 -12.85
C LEU A 319 14.03 -1.68 -13.65
N ASP A 320 14.12 -0.36 -13.72
CA ASP A 320 15.14 0.35 -14.51
C ASP A 320 15.88 1.40 -13.68
N ALA A 321 17.21 1.36 -13.68
CA ALA A 321 18.03 2.42 -13.08
C ALA A 321 17.74 2.69 -11.59
N ASN A 322 17.35 1.68 -10.80
CA ASN A 322 17.19 1.84 -9.35
C ASN A 322 18.52 1.61 -8.62
N LYS A 323 18.72 2.34 -7.53
CA LYS A 323 19.85 2.18 -6.61
C LYS A 323 19.36 1.54 -5.32
N ILE A 324 19.90 0.37 -4.97
CA ILE A 324 19.48 -0.42 -3.80
C ILE A 324 20.72 -0.76 -2.97
N GLU A 325 20.80 -0.26 -1.74
CA GLU A 325 21.97 -0.42 -0.88
C GLU A 325 21.60 -0.90 0.53
N ASN A 326 22.51 -1.60 1.22
CA ASN A 326 22.38 -1.99 2.62
C ASN A 326 21.08 -2.76 2.92
N VAL A 327 20.97 -3.97 2.39
CA VAL A 327 19.76 -4.80 2.50
C VAL A 327 20.07 -6.04 3.34
N ASN A 328 19.33 -6.29 4.42
CA ASN A 328 19.53 -7.42 5.33
C ASN A 328 18.97 -8.77 4.78
N ASP A 329 18.75 -8.85 3.47
CA ASP A 329 18.22 -9.99 2.74
C ASP A 329 18.71 -9.89 1.28
N CYS A 330 17.90 -10.26 0.28
CA CYS A 330 18.21 -10.11 -1.14
C CYS A 330 17.90 -8.71 -1.66
N GLY A 331 18.74 -8.15 -2.54
CA GLY A 331 18.49 -6.83 -3.14
C GLY A 331 17.14 -6.77 -3.88
N ILE A 332 16.90 -7.73 -4.77
CA ILE A 332 15.60 -7.92 -5.44
C ILE A 332 15.19 -9.38 -5.33
N SER A 333 13.93 -9.63 -4.98
CA SER A 333 13.38 -10.96 -4.80
C SER A 333 12.10 -11.17 -5.61
N ILE A 334 12.03 -12.23 -6.41
CA ILE A 334 10.90 -12.52 -7.31
C ILE A 334 10.36 -13.93 -7.09
N SER A 335 9.05 -14.06 -6.92
CA SER A 335 8.35 -15.35 -6.79
C SER A 335 7.10 -15.37 -7.65
N ASP A 336 6.77 -16.52 -8.24
CA ASP A 336 5.47 -16.75 -8.90
C ASP A 336 5.12 -15.70 -9.97
N SER A 337 6.13 -15.03 -10.55
CA SER A 337 5.96 -13.88 -11.45
C SER A 337 6.74 -14.11 -12.74
N PHE A 338 6.04 -14.09 -13.87
CA PHE A 338 6.57 -14.61 -15.13
C PHE A 338 7.06 -13.53 -16.12
N THR A 339 6.77 -12.26 -15.84
CA THR A 339 7.12 -11.14 -16.74
C THR A 339 7.89 -10.06 -15.98
N CYS A 340 9.09 -10.41 -15.51
CA CYS A 340 9.96 -9.49 -14.79
C CYS A 340 11.20 -9.11 -15.63
N VAL A 341 11.48 -7.82 -15.74
CA VAL A 341 12.64 -7.30 -16.50
C VAL A 341 13.39 -6.29 -15.66
N LEU A 342 14.70 -6.48 -15.51
CA LEU A 342 15.59 -5.64 -14.73
C LEU A 342 16.70 -5.12 -15.64
N PHE A 343 16.87 -3.81 -15.72
CA PHE A 343 18.00 -3.23 -16.45
C PHE A 343 18.59 -2.00 -15.79
N HIS A 344 19.91 -1.83 -15.91
CA HIS A 344 20.67 -0.69 -15.36
C HIS A 344 20.53 -0.45 -13.85
N ASN A 345 20.09 -1.43 -13.06
CA ASN A 345 19.99 -1.27 -11.61
C ASN A 345 21.38 -1.42 -10.96
N PHE A 346 21.62 -0.65 -9.90
CA PHE A 346 22.79 -0.75 -9.05
C PHE A 346 22.39 -1.30 -7.68
N ILE A 347 22.95 -2.45 -7.31
CA ILE A 347 22.55 -3.18 -6.10
C ILE A 347 23.81 -3.48 -5.30
N LYS A 348 23.83 -3.10 -4.01
CA LYS A 348 25.04 -3.17 -3.20
C LYS A 348 24.78 -3.57 -1.76
N ASN A 349 25.72 -4.29 -1.17
CA ASN A 349 25.74 -4.62 0.26
C ASN A 349 24.43 -5.29 0.70
N CYS A 350 24.11 -6.43 0.07
CA CYS A 350 22.98 -7.27 0.42
C CYS A 350 23.46 -8.49 1.22
N ALA A 351 22.77 -8.87 2.29
CA ALA A 351 23.24 -9.91 3.19
C ALA A 351 23.17 -11.33 2.60
N VAL A 352 22.16 -11.61 1.77
CA VAL A 352 21.92 -12.97 1.24
C VAL A 352 22.39 -13.09 -0.22
N ALA A 353 21.81 -12.28 -1.11
CA ALA A 353 22.17 -12.26 -2.53
C ALA A 353 21.84 -10.91 -3.17
N GLY A 354 22.42 -10.64 -4.34
CA GLY A 354 22.03 -9.47 -5.14
C GLY A 354 20.62 -9.59 -5.69
N PHE A 355 20.31 -10.78 -6.22
CA PHE A 355 19.03 -11.10 -6.83
C PHE A 355 18.61 -12.55 -6.51
N GLU A 356 17.31 -12.77 -6.32
CA GLU A 356 16.73 -14.12 -6.28
C GLU A 356 15.45 -14.27 -7.11
N ALA A 357 15.28 -15.45 -7.71
CA ALA A 357 14.05 -15.88 -8.37
C ALA A 357 13.66 -17.29 -7.94
N TYR A 358 12.38 -17.47 -7.59
CA TYR A 358 11.85 -18.74 -7.11
C TYR A 358 10.37 -18.96 -7.46
N ASN A 359 9.84 -20.15 -7.16
CA ASN A 359 8.50 -20.62 -7.50
C ASN A 359 8.10 -20.32 -8.96
N GLN A 360 8.83 -20.89 -9.92
CA GLN A 360 8.59 -20.73 -11.36
C GLN A 360 8.69 -19.28 -11.87
N ALA A 361 9.24 -18.34 -11.08
CA ALA A 361 9.45 -16.99 -11.54
C ALA A 361 10.35 -16.95 -12.79
N CYS A 362 10.03 -16.04 -13.72
CA CYS A 362 10.83 -15.78 -14.91
C CYS A 362 11.33 -14.34 -14.91
N ALA A 363 12.64 -14.16 -14.97
CA ALA A 363 13.26 -12.83 -14.97
C ALA A 363 14.31 -12.67 -16.08
N LYS A 364 14.35 -11.47 -16.67
CA LYS A 364 15.40 -11.05 -17.62
C LYS A 364 16.19 -9.89 -17.04
N MET A 365 17.51 -9.97 -17.09
CA MET A 365 18.43 -9.02 -16.49
C MET A 365 19.45 -8.53 -17.53
N TYR A 366 19.57 -7.22 -17.72
CA TYR A 366 20.51 -6.62 -18.66
C TYR A 366 21.21 -5.38 -18.12
N GLY A 367 22.55 -5.32 -18.17
CA GLY A 367 23.27 -4.09 -17.84
C GLY A 367 23.18 -3.66 -16.38
N ASN A 368 22.86 -4.57 -15.45
CA ASN A 368 22.81 -4.28 -14.01
C ASN A 368 24.20 -4.43 -13.37
N GLU A 369 24.42 -3.75 -12.25
CA GLU A 369 25.66 -3.82 -11.46
C GLU A 369 25.34 -4.27 -10.02
N PHE A 370 26.08 -5.27 -9.55
CA PHE A 370 25.98 -5.85 -8.22
C PHE A 370 27.33 -5.77 -7.51
N GLU A 371 27.39 -5.16 -6.32
CA GLU A 371 28.62 -5.02 -5.54
C GLU A 371 28.46 -5.55 -4.11
N GLU A 372 29.37 -6.40 -3.65
CA GLU A 372 29.45 -6.86 -2.26
C GLU A 372 28.11 -7.48 -1.77
N CYS A 373 27.47 -8.27 -2.62
CA CYS A 373 26.17 -8.89 -2.34
C CYS A 373 26.34 -10.36 -1.91
N GLY A 374 26.26 -10.60 -0.61
CA GLY A 374 26.02 -11.91 0.00
C GLY A 374 26.95 -13.04 -0.45
N GLU A 375 26.45 -14.27 -0.30
CA GLU A 375 27.11 -15.46 -0.81
C GLU A 375 26.97 -15.59 -2.32
N TYR A 376 25.85 -15.14 -2.86
CA TYR A 376 25.48 -15.37 -4.25
C TYR A 376 25.13 -14.07 -4.98
N GLY A 377 25.59 -13.95 -6.23
CA GLY A 377 25.15 -12.86 -7.10
C GLY A 377 23.67 -13.03 -7.46
N ILE A 378 23.33 -14.22 -7.95
CA ILE A 378 21.98 -14.62 -8.37
C ILE A 378 21.64 -15.97 -7.72
N MET A 379 20.48 -16.08 -7.08
CA MET A 379 19.90 -17.37 -6.69
C MET A 379 18.71 -17.71 -7.58
N VAL A 380 18.69 -18.93 -8.14
CA VAL A 380 17.57 -19.42 -8.94
C VAL A 380 17.18 -20.81 -8.47
N TYR A 381 15.96 -20.95 -7.96
CA TYR A 381 15.50 -22.20 -7.40
C TYR A 381 14.02 -22.44 -7.62
N THR A 382 13.53 -23.63 -7.28
CA THR A 382 12.10 -24.00 -7.36
C THR A 382 11.49 -23.74 -8.74
N SER A 383 12.12 -24.32 -9.76
CA SER A 383 11.70 -24.21 -11.17
C SER A 383 11.70 -22.79 -11.75
N ALA A 384 12.30 -21.80 -11.08
CA ALA A 384 12.49 -20.48 -11.66
C ALA A 384 13.47 -20.51 -12.85
N ASN A 385 13.33 -19.52 -13.74
CA ASN A 385 14.16 -19.36 -14.92
C ASN A 385 14.67 -17.92 -15.04
N VAL A 386 16.00 -17.75 -15.15
CA VAL A 386 16.62 -16.42 -15.26
C VAL A 386 17.46 -16.32 -16.52
N SER A 387 17.31 -15.22 -17.24
CA SER A 387 18.25 -14.81 -18.29
C SER A 387 19.01 -13.57 -17.83
N ALA A 388 20.33 -13.66 -17.66
CA ALA A 388 21.18 -12.55 -17.25
C ALA A 388 22.28 -12.30 -18.28
N THR A 389 22.24 -11.14 -18.92
CA THR A 389 23.16 -10.79 -20.01
C THR A 389 23.83 -9.43 -19.79
N LYS A 390 25.16 -9.34 -20.00
CA LYS A 390 25.91 -8.06 -19.87
C LYS A 390 25.73 -7.35 -18.53
N ASN A 391 25.67 -8.10 -17.43
CA ASN A 391 25.65 -7.54 -16.09
C ASN A 391 27.06 -7.59 -15.48
N LYS A 392 27.29 -6.78 -14.45
CA LYS A 392 28.55 -6.74 -13.70
C LYS A 392 28.32 -7.20 -12.26
N PHE A 393 29.14 -8.12 -11.80
CA PHE A 393 29.12 -8.64 -10.43
C PHE A 393 30.51 -8.50 -9.82
N LYS A 394 30.59 -7.89 -8.63
CA LYS A 394 31.85 -7.65 -7.94
C LYS A 394 31.77 -8.00 -6.46
N GLY A 395 32.75 -8.74 -5.96
CA GLY A 395 32.85 -9.05 -4.53
C GLY A 395 31.76 -10.02 -4.06
N ILE A 396 31.52 -11.08 -4.83
CA ILE A 396 30.54 -12.13 -4.47
C ILE A 396 31.28 -13.26 -3.77
N SER A 397 30.90 -13.54 -2.53
CA SER A 397 31.76 -14.32 -1.62
C SER A 397 31.78 -15.84 -1.85
N ASN A 398 30.74 -16.44 -2.43
CA ASN A 398 30.73 -17.87 -2.76
C ASN A 398 30.68 -18.10 -4.28
N ALA A 399 29.57 -17.76 -4.94
CA ALA A 399 29.39 -18.05 -6.37
C ALA A 399 28.56 -16.99 -7.09
N PHE A 400 28.88 -16.76 -8.37
CA PHE A 400 28.10 -15.88 -9.23
C PHE A 400 26.62 -16.30 -9.28
N VAL A 401 26.35 -17.59 -9.52
CA VAL A 401 24.98 -18.12 -9.52
C VAL A 401 24.85 -19.33 -8.61
N HIS A 402 23.80 -19.38 -7.78
CA HIS A 402 23.35 -20.59 -7.11
C HIS A 402 22.12 -21.17 -7.81
N LEU A 403 22.19 -22.43 -8.22
CA LEU A 403 21.09 -23.16 -8.84
C LEU A 403 20.68 -24.35 -7.98
N SER A 404 19.40 -24.44 -7.63
CA SER A 404 18.89 -25.60 -6.88
C SER A 404 17.42 -25.90 -7.20
N THR A 405 16.94 -27.09 -6.83
CA THR A 405 15.52 -27.44 -6.90
C THR A 405 14.86 -27.10 -8.25
N ASN A 406 15.46 -27.59 -9.33
CA ASN A 406 15.03 -27.35 -10.71
C ASN A 406 15.17 -25.90 -11.22
N GLY A 407 15.93 -25.05 -10.54
CA GLY A 407 16.32 -23.73 -11.04
C GLY A 407 17.10 -23.81 -12.35
N SER A 408 16.82 -22.90 -13.29
CA SER A 408 17.32 -22.92 -14.66
C SER A 408 17.69 -21.53 -15.15
N GLY A 409 18.47 -21.42 -16.22
CA GLY A 409 18.75 -20.09 -16.77
C GLY A 409 19.83 -20.00 -17.85
N THR A 410 19.99 -18.79 -18.37
CA THR A 410 21.05 -18.45 -19.33
C THR A 410 21.79 -17.22 -18.85
N PHE A 411 23.09 -17.37 -18.60
CA PHE A 411 23.95 -16.35 -18.02
C PHE A 411 25.07 -16.07 -19.02
N SER A 412 24.98 -14.97 -19.75
CA SER A 412 25.90 -14.68 -20.86
C SER A 412 26.57 -13.32 -20.83
N SER A 413 27.84 -13.28 -21.23
CA SER A 413 28.60 -12.02 -21.36
C SER A 413 28.59 -11.16 -20.11
N ASN A 414 28.57 -11.76 -18.91
CA ASN A 414 28.63 -11.03 -17.65
C ASN A 414 30.08 -10.80 -17.23
N ASP A 415 30.34 -9.67 -16.58
CA ASP A 415 31.64 -9.31 -16.01
C ASP A 415 31.65 -9.70 -14.53
N ILE A 416 32.41 -10.74 -14.17
CA ILE A 416 32.49 -11.23 -12.79
C ILE A 416 33.90 -10.99 -12.24
N ILE A 417 33.95 -10.16 -11.19
CA ILE A 417 35.17 -9.66 -10.57
C ILE A 417 35.17 -10.09 -9.10
N ASN A 418 36.29 -10.64 -8.61
CA ASN A 418 36.45 -11.06 -7.22
C ASN A 418 35.32 -12.03 -6.77
N CYS A 419 35.12 -13.10 -7.52
CA CYS A 419 34.26 -14.22 -7.16
C CYS A 419 34.95 -15.52 -7.57
N GLU A 420 35.00 -16.51 -6.69
CA GLU A 420 35.79 -17.73 -6.91
C GLU A 420 35.07 -18.77 -7.78
N LYS A 421 33.73 -18.77 -7.80
CA LYS A 421 32.94 -19.79 -8.50
C LYS A 421 31.92 -19.17 -9.46
N GLN A 422 31.80 -19.77 -10.64
CA GLN A 422 30.76 -19.40 -11.61
C GLN A 422 29.37 -19.87 -11.16
N VAL A 423 29.28 -21.11 -10.69
CA VAL A 423 28.02 -21.75 -10.30
C VAL A 423 28.22 -22.62 -9.07
N ASP A 424 27.26 -22.59 -8.17
CA ASP A 424 27.12 -23.46 -7.00
C ASP A 424 25.73 -24.09 -6.98
N GLY A 425 25.58 -25.19 -6.25
CA GLY A 425 24.31 -25.90 -6.09
C GLY A 425 24.05 -27.00 -7.11
N ASN A 426 23.09 -27.85 -6.79
CA ASN A 426 22.68 -28.98 -7.59
C ASN A 426 21.29 -28.74 -8.18
N THR A 427 21.18 -28.71 -9.50
CA THR A 427 19.90 -28.49 -10.18
C THR A 427 19.63 -29.52 -11.27
N THR A 428 18.38 -29.99 -11.32
CA THR A 428 17.83 -30.77 -12.45
C THR A 428 17.48 -29.88 -13.65
N GLY A 429 17.40 -28.57 -13.44
CA GLY A 429 17.07 -27.57 -14.44
C GLY A 429 18.20 -27.36 -15.44
N VAL A 430 17.85 -26.94 -16.66
CA VAL A 430 18.82 -26.70 -17.72
C VAL A 430 19.45 -25.32 -17.57
N PHE A 431 20.76 -25.22 -17.70
CA PHE A 431 21.48 -23.96 -17.66
C PHE A 431 22.49 -23.80 -18.79
N LEU A 432 22.79 -22.54 -19.12
CA LEU A 432 23.88 -22.14 -20.01
C LEU A 432 24.64 -20.98 -19.38
N PHE A 433 25.94 -21.15 -19.18
CA PHE A 433 26.89 -20.10 -18.86
C PHE A 433 27.80 -19.87 -20.06
N LYS A 434 27.81 -18.67 -20.63
CA LYS A 434 28.54 -18.41 -21.86
C LYS A 434 29.24 -17.05 -21.87
N ASP A 435 30.51 -17.04 -22.24
CA ASP A 435 31.30 -15.80 -22.41
C ASP A 435 31.31 -14.91 -21.14
N ASN A 436 31.17 -15.53 -19.96
CA ASN A 436 31.29 -14.82 -18.69
C ASN A 436 32.77 -14.61 -18.37
N ILE A 437 33.16 -13.35 -18.16
CA ILE A 437 34.57 -13.01 -17.91
C ILE A 437 35.03 -13.75 -16.65
N SER A 438 36.26 -14.27 -16.70
CA SER A 438 36.90 -15.08 -15.65
C SER A 438 36.49 -16.55 -15.57
N PHE A 439 35.54 -17.03 -16.39
CA PHE A 439 35.08 -18.42 -16.32
C PHE A 439 34.94 -19.11 -17.68
N GLU A 440 35.07 -20.44 -17.68
CA GLU A 440 34.82 -21.30 -18.85
C GLU A 440 33.31 -21.33 -19.18
N SER A 441 32.97 -21.28 -20.47
CA SER A 441 31.59 -21.47 -20.93
C SER A 441 31.15 -22.93 -20.70
N ILE A 442 30.06 -23.13 -19.97
CA ILE A 442 29.54 -24.46 -19.61
C ILE A 442 28.02 -24.56 -19.76
N THR A 443 27.52 -25.77 -20.02
CA THR A 443 26.08 -26.09 -20.02
C THR A 443 25.85 -27.53 -19.59
N ASN A 444 24.69 -27.81 -18.99
CA ASN A 444 24.23 -29.19 -18.76
C ASN A 444 23.20 -29.66 -19.80
N ASP A 445 22.98 -28.90 -20.88
CA ASP A 445 22.17 -29.33 -22.01
C ASP A 445 22.99 -30.21 -22.95
N GLU A 446 22.70 -31.51 -22.94
CA GLU A 446 23.34 -32.50 -23.81
C GLU A 446 23.08 -32.26 -25.30
N ASN A 447 22.05 -31.47 -25.64
CA ASN A 447 21.70 -31.12 -27.02
C ASN A 447 22.36 -29.82 -27.49
N ASN A 448 23.18 -29.16 -26.66
CA ASN A 448 23.84 -27.92 -27.05
C ASN A 448 24.79 -28.16 -28.23
N VAL A 449 24.56 -27.43 -29.33
CA VAL A 449 25.32 -27.55 -30.59
C VAL A 449 26.51 -26.59 -30.68
N ASP A 450 26.68 -25.70 -29.70
CA ASP A 450 27.78 -24.75 -29.65
C ASP A 450 29.04 -25.40 -29.06
N PHE A 451 29.98 -25.77 -29.94
CA PHE A 451 31.24 -26.42 -29.58
C PHE A 451 32.19 -25.56 -28.72
N SER A 452 31.93 -24.25 -28.58
CA SER A 452 32.67 -23.39 -27.67
C SER A 452 32.23 -23.51 -26.21
N VAL A 453 31.13 -24.24 -25.95
CA VAL A 453 30.55 -24.43 -24.62
C VAL A 453 30.78 -25.89 -24.18
N LYS A 454 31.43 -26.07 -23.05
CA LYS A 454 31.69 -27.40 -22.48
C LYS A 454 30.43 -27.97 -21.83
N ILE A 455 30.08 -29.20 -22.22
CA ILE A 455 28.97 -29.92 -21.60
C ILE A 455 29.44 -30.52 -20.27
N VAL A 456 28.69 -30.24 -19.20
CA VAL A 456 28.88 -30.80 -17.86
C VAL A 456 27.76 -31.79 -17.54
N PRO A 457 27.99 -32.79 -16.67
CA PRO A 457 26.97 -33.79 -16.35
C PRO A 457 25.71 -33.16 -15.76
N LYS A 458 24.54 -33.64 -16.21
CA LYS A 458 23.26 -33.27 -15.60
C LYS A 458 23.14 -33.88 -14.21
N PHE A 459 22.78 -33.07 -13.22
CA PHE A 459 22.51 -33.56 -11.88
C PHE A 459 21.19 -34.34 -11.86
N VAL A 460 21.25 -35.54 -11.27
CA VAL A 460 20.08 -36.36 -10.97
C VAL A 460 19.91 -36.32 -9.47
N ASP A 461 18.76 -35.83 -9.00
CA ASP A 461 18.48 -35.73 -7.57
C ASP A 461 18.32 -37.14 -6.97
N PRO A 462 19.22 -37.56 -6.06
CA PRO A 462 19.10 -38.87 -5.42
C PRO A 462 18.03 -38.87 -4.31
N MET A 463 17.50 -37.70 -3.95
CA MET A 463 16.56 -37.48 -2.85
C MET A 463 15.18 -37.03 -3.33
N VAL A 464 14.83 -37.29 -4.60
CA VAL A 464 13.50 -36.97 -5.14
C VAL A 464 12.39 -37.52 -4.23
N GLY A 465 11.47 -36.65 -3.84
CA GLY A 465 10.36 -36.98 -2.93
C GLY A 465 10.74 -37.18 -1.46
N LYS A 466 12.01 -36.98 -1.07
CA LYS A 466 12.50 -37.08 0.31
C LYS A 466 12.51 -35.73 1.03
N CYS A 467 12.29 -35.76 2.34
CA CYS A 467 12.30 -34.62 3.24
C CYS A 467 13.63 -33.85 3.12
N MET A 468 13.57 -32.54 2.89
CA MET A 468 14.77 -31.70 2.77
C MET A 468 15.54 -31.54 4.09
N LYS A 469 14.94 -31.90 5.23
CA LYS A 469 15.58 -31.81 6.55
C LYS A 469 16.27 -33.11 6.98
N CYS A 470 15.57 -34.25 6.92
CA CYS A 470 16.13 -35.53 7.35
C CYS A 470 16.66 -36.40 6.22
N LEU A 471 16.40 -36.05 4.95
CA LEU A 471 16.83 -36.76 3.74
C LEU A 471 16.29 -38.20 3.60
N GLU A 472 15.49 -38.70 4.55
CA GLU A 472 15.01 -40.08 4.56
C GLU A 472 13.49 -40.22 4.39
N GLY A 473 12.73 -39.43 5.16
CA GLY A 473 11.27 -39.49 5.20
C GLY A 473 10.62 -38.95 3.93
N GLN A 474 9.44 -39.42 3.56
CA GLN A 474 8.72 -38.87 2.40
C GLN A 474 8.18 -37.48 2.69
N LYS A 475 8.22 -36.59 1.69
CA LYS A 475 7.59 -35.27 1.77
C LYS A 475 6.08 -35.43 2.00
N GLN A 476 5.58 -34.79 3.03
CA GLN A 476 4.18 -34.77 3.46
C GLN A 476 3.80 -33.33 3.79
N GLY A 477 2.52 -33.09 4.07
CA GLY A 477 1.99 -31.78 4.50
C GLY A 477 2.44 -30.56 3.68
N TYR A 478 2.16 -29.37 4.20
CA TYR A 478 2.50 -28.09 3.59
C TYR A 478 2.93 -27.13 4.70
N CYS A 479 4.05 -26.44 4.46
CA CYS A 479 4.53 -25.38 5.35
C CYS A 479 3.67 -24.12 5.14
N ALA A 480 3.06 -23.57 6.19
CA ALA A 480 2.31 -22.32 6.10
C ALA A 480 3.17 -21.13 6.60
N PRO A 481 3.13 -19.97 5.92
CA PRO A 481 2.25 -19.61 4.81
C PRO A 481 2.85 -19.82 3.40
N CYS A 482 4.05 -20.42 3.28
CA CYS A 482 4.74 -20.49 1.99
C CYS A 482 4.12 -21.50 1.00
N GLY A 483 3.45 -22.54 1.50
CA GLY A 483 2.82 -23.60 0.72
C GLY A 483 3.76 -24.67 0.20
N HIS A 484 5.01 -24.72 0.69
CA HIS A 484 5.98 -25.72 0.23
C HIS A 484 5.79 -27.07 0.93
N LYS A 485 5.63 -28.13 0.13
CA LYS A 485 5.58 -29.54 0.56
C LYS A 485 6.97 -30.16 0.49
N VAL A 486 7.82 -29.82 1.45
CA VAL A 486 9.26 -30.16 1.41
C VAL A 486 9.78 -30.94 2.63
N LEU A 487 8.95 -31.14 3.64
CA LEU A 487 9.31 -31.84 4.87
C LEU A 487 8.49 -33.13 5.02
N CYS A 488 8.99 -34.12 5.76
CA CYS A 488 8.15 -35.21 6.25
C CYS A 488 7.36 -34.75 7.47
N ASP A 489 6.29 -35.46 7.83
CA ASP A 489 5.39 -35.07 8.94
C ASP A 489 6.12 -34.78 10.26
N LYS A 490 7.02 -35.66 10.69
CA LYS A 490 7.83 -35.47 11.91
C LYS A 490 8.67 -34.19 11.84
N CYS A 491 9.34 -33.95 10.71
CA CYS A 491 10.21 -32.77 10.55
C CYS A 491 9.40 -31.48 10.43
N GLY A 492 8.26 -31.52 9.73
CA GLY A 492 7.38 -30.38 9.52
C GLY A 492 6.74 -29.89 10.81
N LYS A 493 6.18 -30.80 11.61
CA LYS A 493 5.63 -30.49 12.93
C LYS A 493 6.70 -29.90 13.86
N ALA A 494 7.86 -30.55 13.96
CA ALA A 494 8.96 -30.05 14.78
C ALA A 494 9.49 -28.67 14.32
N ALA A 495 9.55 -28.43 13.01
CA ALA A 495 9.98 -27.14 12.46
C ALA A 495 8.97 -26.03 12.73
N ALA A 496 7.66 -26.32 12.63
CA ALA A 496 6.60 -25.38 13.00
C ALA A 496 6.61 -25.04 14.49
N ASP A 497 6.72 -26.05 15.37
CA ASP A 497 6.79 -25.86 16.83
C ASP A 497 8.01 -25.01 17.24
N ALA A 498 9.11 -25.11 16.50
CA ALA A 498 10.34 -24.37 16.73
C ALA A 498 10.43 -23.03 15.97
N HIS A 499 9.40 -22.64 15.21
CA HIS A 499 9.41 -21.44 14.34
C HIS A 499 10.62 -21.39 13.41
N GLU A 500 11.03 -22.55 12.88
CA GLU A 500 12.13 -22.62 11.93
C GLU A 500 11.72 -22.04 10.57
N ASN A 501 12.71 -21.64 9.77
CA ASN A 501 12.48 -21.23 8.39
C ASN A 501 12.35 -22.44 7.46
N CYS A 502 11.46 -22.34 6.48
CA CYS A 502 11.34 -23.29 5.39
C CYS A 502 12.71 -23.46 4.71
N PRO A 503 13.24 -24.69 4.58
CA PRO A 503 14.57 -24.91 3.99
C PRO A 503 14.62 -24.53 2.51
N LEU A 504 13.46 -24.34 1.87
CA LEU A 504 13.35 -24.00 0.47
C LEU A 504 13.29 -22.50 0.22
N CYS A 505 12.36 -21.78 0.85
CA CYS A 505 12.16 -20.35 0.61
C CYS A 505 12.61 -19.43 1.75
N ARG A 506 13.14 -19.99 2.83
CA ARG A 506 13.65 -19.25 4.01
C ARG A 506 12.59 -18.46 4.79
N PHE A 507 11.30 -18.65 4.50
CA PHE A 507 10.20 -18.03 5.25
C PHE A 507 9.89 -18.84 6.49
N GLU A 508 9.59 -18.18 7.60
CA GLU A 508 9.17 -18.81 8.85
C GLU A 508 7.98 -19.76 8.63
N ILE A 509 8.09 -20.98 9.17
CA ILE A 509 7.02 -21.96 9.20
C ILE A 509 6.17 -21.69 10.43
N LYS A 510 5.01 -21.04 10.23
CA LYS A 510 4.07 -20.72 11.32
C LYS A 510 3.20 -21.90 11.72
N SER A 511 2.90 -22.76 10.75
CA SER A 511 2.20 -24.02 10.99
C SER A 511 2.52 -25.01 9.88
N TYR A 512 2.19 -26.27 10.14
CA TYR A 512 2.37 -27.36 9.20
C TYR A 512 1.06 -28.15 9.10
N THR A 513 0.48 -28.19 7.90
CA THR A 513 -0.86 -28.76 7.69
C THR A 513 -0.84 -29.87 6.66
N ASP A 514 -1.68 -30.88 6.88
CA ASP A 514 -2.01 -31.85 5.85
C ASP A 514 -2.97 -31.26 4.80
N GLU A 515 -3.16 -32.01 3.73
CA GLU A 515 -4.11 -31.68 2.67
C GLU A 515 -5.53 -32.13 3.04
N PHE A 516 -6.50 -31.25 2.87
CA PHE A 516 -7.92 -31.51 3.13
C PHE A 516 -8.74 -31.24 1.86
N PRO A 517 -8.82 -32.19 0.92
CA PRO A 517 -9.62 -32.01 -0.29
C PRO A 517 -11.11 -31.89 0.07
N ILE A 518 -11.78 -30.87 -0.47
CA ILE A 518 -13.23 -30.67 -0.24
C ILE A 518 -14.11 -31.58 -1.10
N SER A 519 -13.54 -32.19 -2.14
CA SER A 519 -14.21 -33.13 -3.01
C SER A 519 -13.20 -34.07 -3.64
N ASP A 520 -13.64 -35.27 -4.05
CA ASP A 520 -12.82 -36.21 -4.82
C ASP A 520 -12.65 -35.80 -6.30
N SER A 521 -13.25 -34.67 -6.71
CA SER A 521 -13.12 -34.15 -8.07
C SER A 521 -11.74 -33.54 -8.30
N SER A 522 -11.14 -33.83 -9.46
CA SER A 522 -9.93 -33.14 -9.93
C SER A 522 -10.21 -31.74 -10.48
N GLN A 523 -11.47 -31.35 -10.59
CA GLN A 523 -11.90 -30.03 -11.05
C GLN A 523 -12.14 -29.08 -9.87
N CYS A 524 -11.94 -27.79 -10.12
CA CYS A 524 -12.21 -26.73 -9.18
C CYS A 524 -13.68 -26.69 -8.78
N SER A 525 -13.98 -26.70 -7.48
CA SER A 525 -15.35 -26.66 -6.96
C SER A 525 -16.06 -25.31 -7.13
N ILE A 526 -15.37 -24.27 -7.61
CA ILE A 526 -15.96 -22.95 -7.87
C ILE A 526 -16.38 -22.85 -9.35
N CYS A 527 -15.46 -23.04 -10.30
CA CYS A 527 -15.78 -22.92 -11.73
C CYS A 527 -16.24 -24.22 -12.39
N LEU A 528 -15.99 -25.39 -11.78
CA LEU A 528 -16.30 -26.73 -12.32
C LEU A 528 -15.62 -27.05 -13.67
N GLU A 529 -14.65 -26.24 -14.08
CA GLU A 529 -13.98 -26.36 -15.38
C GLU A 529 -12.48 -26.63 -15.21
N ALA A 530 -11.77 -25.70 -14.56
CA ALA A 530 -10.32 -25.76 -14.42
C ALA A 530 -9.87 -26.82 -13.40
N PRO A 531 -8.65 -27.39 -13.53
CA PRO A 531 -8.09 -28.28 -12.52
C PRO A 531 -8.01 -27.63 -11.14
N ALA A 532 -8.30 -28.39 -10.09
CA ALA A 532 -8.03 -28.00 -8.71
C ALA A 532 -6.53 -28.07 -8.45
N ASP A 533 -5.85 -26.92 -8.51
CA ASP A 533 -4.40 -26.81 -8.47
C ASP A 533 -3.88 -25.97 -7.29
N SER A 534 -4.73 -25.67 -6.31
CA SER A 534 -4.40 -24.74 -5.23
C SER A 534 -4.79 -25.26 -3.84
N ILE A 535 -4.03 -24.81 -2.85
CA ILE A 535 -4.24 -25.06 -1.42
C ILE A 535 -4.46 -23.74 -0.69
N VAL A 536 -5.40 -23.74 0.27
CA VAL A 536 -5.65 -22.64 1.19
C VAL A 536 -4.98 -22.95 2.54
N LEU A 537 -4.18 -22.02 3.04
CA LEU A 537 -3.38 -22.12 4.26
C LEU A 537 -3.90 -21.12 5.30
N PRO A 538 -3.87 -21.45 6.61
CA PRO A 538 -3.26 -22.64 7.19
C PRO A 538 -4.18 -23.88 7.24
N CYS A 539 -5.42 -23.79 6.77
CA CYS A 539 -6.41 -24.86 6.95
C CYS A 539 -6.20 -26.09 6.06
N GLY A 540 -5.32 -26.02 5.06
CA GLY A 540 -4.97 -27.14 4.18
C GLY A 540 -6.03 -27.51 3.14
N HIS A 541 -7.12 -26.75 3.02
CA HIS A 541 -8.19 -27.09 2.08
C HIS A 541 -7.75 -26.97 0.63
N THR A 542 -7.97 -28.02 -0.15
CA THR A 542 -7.76 -28.07 -1.61
C THR A 542 -9.08 -28.31 -2.33
N GLY A 543 -9.07 -28.30 -3.67
CA GLY A 543 -10.28 -28.39 -4.51
C GLY A 543 -10.60 -27.12 -5.29
N PHE A 544 -9.67 -26.18 -5.37
CA PHE A 544 -9.87 -24.90 -6.05
C PHE A 544 -8.77 -24.66 -7.10
N CYS A 545 -9.10 -23.97 -8.19
CA CYS A 545 -8.10 -23.45 -9.11
C CYS A 545 -7.60 -22.08 -8.65
N ALA A 546 -6.36 -21.76 -9.01
CA ALA A 546 -5.71 -20.49 -8.66
C ALA A 546 -6.50 -19.27 -9.18
N GLU A 547 -7.17 -19.38 -10.33
CA GLU A 547 -7.93 -18.26 -10.90
C GLU A 547 -9.15 -17.89 -10.04
N CYS A 548 -9.92 -18.89 -9.62
CA CYS A 548 -11.08 -18.67 -8.74
C CYS A 548 -10.65 -18.17 -7.35
N LEU A 549 -9.55 -18.72 -6.80
CA LEU A 549 -9.03 -18.24 -5.52
C LEU A 549 -8.47 -16.82 -5.63
N ASN A 550 -7.82 -16.46 -6.73
CA ASN A 550 -7.39 -15.07 -6.94
C ASN A 550 -8.58 -14.12 -6.81
N VAL A 551 -9.69 -14.39 -7.51
CA VAL A 551 -10.91 -13.58 -7.43
C VAL A 551 -11.48 -13.56 -6.01
N TRP A 552 -11.56 -14.72 -5.35
CA TRP A 552 -12.06 -14.83 -3.98
C TRP A 552 -11.27 -13.97 -2.99
N PHE A 553 -9.94 -14.06 -3.05
CA PHE A 553 -9.03 -13.37 -2.14
C PHE A 553 -8.84 -11.88 -2.45
N LEU A 554 -9.54 -11.33 -3.46
CA LEU A 554 -9.64 -9.88 -3.64
C LEU A 554 -10.54 -9.25 -2.57
N GLU A 555 -11.63 -9.92 -2.20
CA GLU A 555 -12.67 -9.37 -1.32
C GLU A 555 -12.74 -10.08 0.02
N GLN A 556 -12.23 -11.31 0.10
CA GLN A 556 -12.31 -12.16 1.28
C GLN A 556 -10.90 -12.50 1.78
N ASN A 557 -10.72 -12.53 3.10
CA ASN A 557 -9.50 -13.00 3.76
C ASN A 557 -9.67 -14.45 4.30
N SER A 558 -10.70 -15.17 3.85
CA SER A 558 -11.13 -16.45 4.41
C SER A 558 -11.04 -17.61 3.41
N CYS A 559 -10.95 -18.84 3.92
CA CYS A 559 -11.05 -20.03 3.07
C CYS A 559 -12.49 -20.21 2.53
N PRO A 560 -12.71 -20.45 1.22
CA PRO A 560 -14.06 -20.68 0.68
C PRO A 560 -14.79 -21.88 1.30
N ALA A 561 -14.04 -22.87 1.80
CA ALA A 561 -14.58 -24.10 2.40
C ALA A 561 -14.97 -23.92 3.87
N CYS A 562 -13.99 -23.60 4.72
CA CYS A 562 -14.20 -23.57 6.17
C CYS A 562 -14.40 -22.17 6.76
N ARG A 563 -14.26 -21.11 5.95
CA ARG A 563 -14.36 -19.70 6.38
C ARG A 563 -13.34 -19.31 7.46
N GLY A 564 -12.28 -20.10 7.65
CA GLY A 564 -11.19 -19.76 8.58
C GLY A 564 -10.43 -18.52 8.12
N GLU A 565 -10.13 -17.63 9.06
CA GLU A 565 -9.44 -16.36 8.86
C GLU A 565 -8.30 -16.17 9.87
N PRO A 566 -7.19 -15.51 9.49
CA PRO A 566 -6.84 -15.13 8.12
C PRO A 566 -6.33 -16.35 7.32
N SER A 567 -6.66 -16.39 6.03
CA SER A 567 -6.20 -17.40 5.09
C SER A 567 -5.42 -16.78 3.92
N VAL A 568 -4.54 -17.57 3.31
CA VAL A 568 -3.90 -17.28 2.02
C VAL A 568 -3.96 -18.52 1.16
N PHE A 569 -3.84 -18.37 -0.16
CA PHE A 569 -3.73 -19.54 -1.02
C PHE A 569 -2.37 -19.62 -1.73
N ARG A 570 -2.00 -20.82 -2.12
CA ARG A 570 -0.83 -21.12 -2.95
C ARG A 570 -1.22 -22.11 -4.03
N LYS A 571 -0.69 -21.92 -5.23
CA LYS A 571 -0.74 -22.95 -6.26
C LYS A 571 0.16 -24.10 -5.82
N ILE A 572 -0.33 -25.33 -5.92
CA ILE A 572 0.42 -26.54 -5.62
C ILE A 572 1.42 -26.77 -6.75
N ILE A 573 2.69 -26.96 -6.38
CA ILE A 573 3.76 -27.29 -7.31
C ILE A 573 4.22 -28.70 -6.97
N SER A 574 4.00 -29.64 -7.89
CA SER A 574 4.26 -31.08 -7.70
C SER A 574 5.74 -31.47 -7.83
N ASP A 575 6.58 -30.56 -8.34
CA ASP A 575 7.87 -30.90 -8.95
C ASP A 575 9.09 -30.49 -8.11
N PHE A 576 9.03 -30.68 -6.79
CA PHE A 576 10.18 -30.44 -5.90
C PHE A 576 10.76 -31.71 -5.33
#